data_AF-A0A7C8EXF2-F1
#
_entry.id   AF-A0A7C8EXF2-F1
#
_cell.length_a   1.000
_cell.length_b   1.000
_cell.length_c   1.000
_cell.angle_alpha   90.00
_cell.angle_beta   90.00
_cell.angle_gamma   90.00
#
_symmetry.space_group_name_H-M   'P 1'
#
loop_
_entity.id
_entity.type
_entity.pdbx_description
1 polymer ?
#
loop_
_entity_poly.entity_id
_entity_poly.type
_entity_poly.pdbx_seq_one_letter_code
_entity_poly.pdbx_strand_id
1 'polypeptide(L)'
;GEKRHYYPEGMPLDDVAPGMSPEIVQEMFSPGSWDSLSLGDVRLTGVEPVTLDIGPRRRPRQRIEVQGPPWVIARNDLLDKQGRPTLTVTMNDYADVDGVLFPRRVQVEFPDEGATLTVSRIRNIRVNLEMEDALFELEPPEDDASSD
;
A
#
# COMPACT_ATOMS: atom_id res chain seq x y z
N GLY A 1 9.01 -6.49 25.15
CA GLY A 1 8.86 -5.07 24.79
C GLY A 1 7.66 -4.97 23.89
N GLU A 2 6.53 -4.59 24.47
CA GLU A 2 5.25 -4.43 23.75
C GLU A 2 5.40 -3.32 22.71
N LYS A 3 5.15 -3.65 21.44
CA LYS A 3 5.05 -2.64 20.39
C LYS A 3 3.63 -2.09 20.42
N ARG A 4 3.51 -0.80 20.74
CA ARG A 4 2.25 -0.05 20.62
C ARG A 4 1.87 0.01 19.15
N HIS A 5 0.70 -0.54 18.82
CA HIS A 5 0.12 -0.48 17.49
C HIS A 5 -0.58 0.88 17.36
N TYR A 6 -0.20 1.66 16.36
CA TYR A 6 -0.87 2.92 16.02
C TYR A 6 -1.96 2.61 14.99
N TYR A 7 -3.20 2.96 15.31
CA TYR A 7 -4.33 2.92 14.39
C TYR A 7 -4.54 4.33 13.83
N PRO A 8 -4.54 4.54 12.50
CA PRO A 8 -5.01 5.79 11.93
C PRO A 8 -6.53 5.87 12.14
N GLU A 9 -6.98 6.85 12.92
CA GLU A 9 -8.38 7.00 13.31
C GLU A 9 -9.23 7.48 12.13
N GLY A 10 -10.41 6.87 11.93
CA GLY A 10 -11.40 7.29 10.93
C GLY A 10 -12.10 6.17 10.14
N MET A 11 -11.69 4.90 10.26
CA MET A 11 -12.45 3.76 9.73
C MET A 11 -12.83 2.82 10.88
N PRO A 12 -14.13 2.62 11.16
CA PRO A 12 -14.55 1.57 12.08
C PRO A 12 -14.02 0.21 11.58
N LEU A 13 -13.29 -0.52 12.43
CA LEU A 13 -12.76 -1.86 12.08
C LEU A 13 -13.88 -2.87 11.77
N ASP A 14 -15.12 -2.55 12.15
CA ASP A 14 -16.32 -3.31 11.83
C ASP A 14 -16.72 -3.21 10.34
N ASP A 15 -16.17 -2.24 9.59
CA ASP A 15 -16.38 -2.05 8.14
C ASP A 15 -15.21 -2.57 7.28
N VAL A 16 -14.13 -3.03 7.91
CA VAL A 16 -13.08 -3.79 7.22
C VAL A 16 -13.66 -5.18 6.96
N ALA A 17 -13.89 -5.52 5.68
CA ALA A 17 -14.54 -6.77 5.30
C ALA A 17 -13.98 -7.97 6.10
N PRO A 18 -14.83 -8.86 6.64
CA PRO A 18 -14.37 -9.97 7.47
C PRO A 18 -13.30 -10.77 6.71
N GLY A 19 -12.06 -10.73 7.21
CA GLY A 19 -10.90 -11.37 6.60
C GLY A 19 -9.65 -10.50 6.42
N MET A 20 -9.72 -9.16 6.52
CA MET A 20 -8.53 -8.30 6.41
C MET A 20 -7.94 -7.97 7.80
N SER A 21 -6.66 -8.32 8.01
CA SER A 21 -5.95 -8.02 9.25
C SER A 21 -5.43 -6.56 9.31
N PRO A 22 -5.18 -5.99 10.50
CA PRO A 22 -4.55 -4.67 10.63
C PRO A 22 -3.19 -4.57 9.92
N GLU A 23 -2.42 -5.66 9.86
CA GLU A 23 -1.17 -5.75 9.12
C GLU A 23 -1.40 -5.59 7.60
N ILE A 24 -2.49 -6.17 7.09
CA ILE A 24 -2.91 -6.03 5.69
C ILE A 24 -3.24 -4.58 5.34
N VAL A 25 -3.98 -3.89 6.21
CA VAL A 25 -4.29 -2.46 6.02
C VAL A 25 -3.01 -1.63 6.07
N GLN A 26 -2.13 -1.90 7.04
CA GLN A 26 -0.86 -1.22 7.15
C GLN A 26 0.02 -1.42 5.91
N GLU A 27 0.02 -2.61 5.33
CA GLU A 27 0.86 -2.96 4.18
C GLU A 27 0.27 -2.50 2.84
N MET A 28 -1.06 -2.38 2.74
CA MET A 28 -1.74 -1.71 1.62
C MET A 28 -1.37 -0.23 1.49
N PHE A 29 -1.07 0.44 2.62
CA PHE A 29 -0.85 1.89 2.67
C PHE A 29 0.55 2.31 3.14
N SER A 30 1.43 1.37 3.50
CA SER A 30 2.84 1.65 3.83
C SER A 30 3.76 1.19 2.69
N PRO A 31 3.86 1.95 1.59
CA PRO A 31 5.01 1.76 0.71
C PRO A 31 6.25 2.00 1.57
N GLY A 32 7.15 1.02 1.66
CA GLY A 32 8.39 1.17 2.43
C GLY A 32 9.09 2.49 2.09
N SER A 33 9.80 3.09 3.06
CA SER A 33 10.49 4.37 2.84
C SER A 33 11.45 4.25 1.65
N TRP A 34 11.05 4.80 0.51
CA TRP A 34 11.85 4.82 -0.72
C TRP A 34 13.16 5.58 -0.52
N ASP A 35 13.16 6.56 0.38
CA ASP A 35 14.35 7.34 0.77
C ASP A 35 15.43 6.48 1.43
N SER A 36 15.05 5.33 1.97
CA SER A 36 15.97 4.37 2.60
C SER A 36 16.47 3.27 1.65
N LEU A 37 15.93 3.19 0.43
CA LEU A 37 16.35 2.20 -0.56
C LEU A 37 17.67 2.60 -1.21
N SER A 38 18.68 1.75 -1.10
CA SER A 38 19.90 1.92 -1.90
C SER A 38 19.67 1.40 -3.33
N LEU A 39 20.40 1.94 -4.31
CA LEU A 39 20.38 1.39 -5.67
C LEU A 39 20.78 -0.09 -5.74
N GLY A 40 21.52 -0.60 -4.74
CA GLY A 40 21.86 -2.02 -4.63
C GLY A 40 20.68 -2.91 -4.23
N ASP A 41 19.62 -2.32 -3.67
CA ASP A 41 18.41 -3.02 -3.24
C ASP A 41 17.36 -3.10 -4.33
N VAL A 42 17.54 -2.43 -5.48
CA VAL A 42 16.61 -2.46 -6.61
C VAL A 42 17.26 -3.19 -7.77
N ARG A 43 16.55 -4.16 -8.34
CA ARG A 43 17.09 -4.99 -9.42
C ARG A 43 16.08 -5.16 -10.54
N LEU A 44 16.46 -4.75 -11.75
CA LEU A 44 15.72 -5.07 -12.97
C LEU A 44 15.76 -6.58 -13.22
N THR A 45 14.59 -7.20 -13.29
CA THR A 45 14.39 -8.65 -13.50
C THR A 45 13.59 -8.98 -14.75
N GLY A 46 12.87 -8.01 -15.30
CA GLY A 46 12.12 -8.12 -16.56
C GLY A 46 12.15 -6.80 -17.31
N VAL A 47 12.02 -6.85 -18.64
CA VAL A 47 11.97 -5.66 -19.51
C VAL A 47 10.66 -5.53 -20.28
N GLU A 48 9.92 -6.63 -20.45
CA GLU A 48 8.60 -6.65 -21.10
C GLU A 48 7.68 -7.66 -20.38
N PRO A 49 6.92 -7.24 -19.35
CA PRO A 49 6.90 -5.90 -18.76
C PRO A 49 8.21 -5.57 -18.01
N VAL A 50 8.45 -4.27 -17.77
CA VAL A 50 9.56 -3.84 -16.92
C VAL A 50 9.25 -4.25 -15.49
N THR A 51 10.07 -5.13 -14.93
CA THR A 51 9.88 -5.70 -13.59
C THR A 51 11.09 -5.39 -12.72
N LEU A 52 10.84 -4.89 -11.52
CA LEU A 52 11.86 -4.57 -10.52
C LEU A 52 11.62 -5.42 -9.26
N ASP A 53 12.66 -6.12 -8.80
CA ASP A 53 12.71 -6.72 -7.47
C ASP A 53 13.32 -5.70 -6.50
N ILE A 54 12.70 -5.52 -5.33
CA ILE A 54 13.16 -4.61 -4.28
C ILE A 54 13.50 -5.39 -3.00
N GLY A 55 14.67 -5.14 -2.43
CA GLY A 55 15.21 -5.74 -1.22
C GLY A 55 16.43 -6.63 -1.47
N PRO A 56 16.83 -7.45 -0.47
CA PRO A 56 18.01 -8.29 -0.57
C PRO A 56 17.99 -9.20 -1.79
N ARG A 57 19.10 -9.27 -2.53
CA ARG A 57 19.20 -9.98 -3.83
C ARG A 57 18.58 -11.39 -3.86
N ARG A 58 18.75 -12.17 -2.79
CA ARG A 58 18.26 -13.56 -2.70
C ARG A 58 16.85 -13.70 -2.16
N ARG A 59 16.31 -12.64 -1.55
CA ARG A 59 15.02 -12.60 -0.86
C ARG A 59 14.42 -11.20 -1.04
N PRO A 60 13.99 -10.86 -2.26
CA PRO A 60 13.28 -9.61 -2.47
C PRO A 60 12.03 -9.61 -1.58
N ARG A 61 11.73 -8.45 -1.01
CA ARG A 61 10.52 -8.25 -0.21
C ARG A 61 9.35 -7.82 -1.07
N GLN A 62 9.64 -7.23 -2.23
CA GLN A 62 8.64 -6.65 -3.09
C GLN A 62 9.05 -6.84 -4.55
N ARG A 63 8.06 -6.99 -5.42
CA ARG A 63 8.23 -7.00 -6.88
C ARG A 63 7.23 -6.04 -7.50
N ILE A 64 7.72 -5.11 -8.31
CA ILE A 64 6.86 -4.15 -9.00
C ILE A 64 6.99 -4.34 -10.51
N GLU A 65 5.86 -4.24 -11.20
CA GLU A 65 5.81 -4.09 -12.65
C GLU A 65 5.44 -2.65 -12.97
N VAL A 66 6.19 -2.05 -13.89
CA VAL A 66 5.98 -0.66 -14.32
C VAL A 66 5.73 -0.60 -15.82
N GLN A 67 4.93 0.39 -16.24
CA GLN A 67 4.56 0.65 -17.63
C GLN A 67 4.84 2.11 -17.96
N GLY A 68 5.35 2.42 -19.15
CA GLY A 68 5.65 3.81 -19.54
C GLY A 68 6.64 3.94 -20.70
N PRO A 69 7.04 5.18 -21.04
CA PRO A 69 6.70 6.45 -20.40
C PRO A 69 5.26 6.97 -20.69
N PRO A 70 4.64 7.77 -19.79
CA PRO A 70 5.10 8.07 -18.43
C PRO A 70 5.05 6.82 -17.54
N TRP A 71 6.05 6.68 -16.65
CA TRP A 71 6.19 5.48 -15.82
C TRP A 71 5.13 5.45 -14.71
N VAL A 72 4.31 4.40 -14.69
CA VAL A 72 3.33 4.08 -13.66
C VAL A 72 3.53 2.66 -13.14
N ILE A 73 3.14 2.40 -11.90
CA ILE A 73 3.15 1.05 -11.34
C ILE A 73 1.89 0.32 -11.83
N ALA A 74 2.04 -0.75 -12.59
CA ALA A 74 0.89 -1.57 -13.01
C ALA A 74 0.55 -2.65 -11.97
N ARG A 75 1.58 -3.19 -11.32
CA ARG A 75 1.44 -4.26 -10.32
C ARG A 75 2.50 -4.09 -9.23
N ASN A 76 2.13 -4.41 -8.01
CA ASN A 76 3.01 -4.44 -6.86
C ASN A 76 2.70 -5.67 -6.01
N ASP A 77 3.64 -6.61 -5.97
CA ASP A 77 3.57 -7.80 -5.13
C ASP A 77 4.46 -7.62 -3.89
N LEU A 78 3.90 -7.89 -2.72
CA LEU A 78 4.67 -8.17 -1.51
C LEU A 78 5.00 -9.66 -1.46
N LEU A 79 6.23 -10.02 -1.12
CA LEU A 79 6.75 -11.38 -1.21
C LEU A 79 7.10 -11.98 0.16
N ASP A 80 6.77 -13.27 0.32
CA ASP A 80 7.26 -14.08 1.44
C ASP A 80 8.76 -14.43 1.30
N LYS A 81 9.28 -15.20 2.27
CA LYS A 81 10.69 -15.64 2.28
C LYS A 81 11.04 -16.58 1.13
N GLN A 82 10.04 -17.17 0.49
CA GLN A 82 10.13 -18.07 -0.65
C GLN A 82 9.97 -17.32 -1.98
N GLY A 83 9.69 -16.02 -1.95
CA GLY A 83 9.47 -15.17 -3.13
C GLY A 83 8.07 -15.31 -3.74
N ARG A 84 7.09 -15.82 -2.98
CA ARG A 84 5.69 -15.94 -3.40
C ARG A 84 4.90 -14.70 -2.94
N PRO A 85 3.93 -14.22 -3.72
CA PRO A 85 3.11 -13.09 -3.30
C PRO A 85 2.24 -13.43 -2.09
N THR A 86 2.34 -12.62 -1.04
CA THR A 86 1.38 -12.61 0.09
C THR A 86 0.31 -11.53 -0.09
N LEU A 87 0.61 -10.51 -0.90
CA LEU A 87 -0.30 -9.45 -1.29
C LEU A 87 0.05 -9.00 -2.71
N THR A 88 -0.97 -8.82 -3.56
CA THR A 88 -0.82 -8.31 -4.94
C THR A 88 -1.73 -7.10 -5.13
N VAL A 89 -1.15 -5.95 -5.42
CA VAL A 89 -1.89 -4.72 -5.77
C VAL A 89 -1.74 -4.48 -7.27
N THR A 90 -2.86 -4.47 -8.00
CA THR A 90 -2.93 -4.10 -9.41
C THR A 90 -3.56 -2.73 -9.55
N MET A 91 -2.94 -1.85 -10.32
CA MET A 91 -3.36 -0.46 -10.50
C MET A 91 -3.60 -0.19 -11.99
N ASN A 92 -4.71 0.45 -12.31
CA ASN A 92 -5.10 0.75 -13.70
C ASN A 92 -6.03 1.98 -13.79
N ASP A 93 -6.41 2.33 -15.02
CA ASP A 93 -7.21 3.53 -15.34
C ASP A 93 -6.55 4.81 -14.78
N TYR A 94 -5.27 5.01 -15.08
CA TYR A 94 -4.53 6.17 -14.60
C TYR A 94 -5.10 7.48 -15.16
N ALA A 95 -5.24 8.49 -14.30
CA ALA A 95 -5.58 9.85 -14.69
C ALA A 95 -4.48 10.82 -14.27
N ASP A 96 -4.18 11.78 -15.14
CA ASP A 96 -3.33 12.91 -14.84
C ASP A 96 -4.14 13.98 -14.10
N VAL A 97 -3.65 14.36 -12.93
CA VAL A 97 -4.18 15.46 -12.11
C VAL A 97 -3.00 16.37 -11.78
N ASP A 98 -2.96 17.53 -12.43
CA ASP A 98 -1.90 18.55 -12.29
C ASP A 98 -0.47 17.98 -12.44
N GLY A 99 -0.26 17.09 -13.41
CA GLY A 99 1.04 16.48 -13.73
C GLY A 99 1.38 15.24 -12.90
N VAL A 100 0.47 14.78 -12.04
CA VAL A 100 0.62 13.58 -11.23
C VAL A 100 -0.35 12.50 -11.71
N LEU A 101 0.17 11.29 -11.95
CA LEU A 101 -0.62 10.16 -12.42
C LEU A 101 -1.18 9.34 -11.25
N PHE A 102 -2.50 9.31 -11.13
CA PHE A 102 -3.21 8.55 -10.10
C PHE A 102 -3.98 7.37 -10.70
N PRO A 103 -3.89 6.16 -10.13
CA PRO A 103 -4.75 5.06 -10.56
C PRO A 103 -6.19 5.34 -10.15
N ARG A 104 -7.15 5.15 -11.06
CA ARG A 104 -8.58 5.28 -10.73
C ARG A 104 -9.23 3.97 -10.37
N ARG A 105 -8.54 2.86 -10.62
CA ARG A 105 -8.96 1.54 -10.18
C ARG A 105 -7.77 0.79 -9.59
N VAL A 106 -8.03 0.17 -8.44
CA VAL A 106 -7.06 -0.61 -7.67
C VAL A 106 -7.72 -1.93 -7.28
N GLN A 107 -7.02 -3.03 -7.49
CA GLN A 107 -7.40 -4.35 -7.02
C GLN A 107 -6.30 -4.86 -6.10
N VAL A 108 -6.69 -5.35 -4.93
CA VAL A 108 -5.78 -5.94 -3.95
C VAL A 108 -6.21 -7.39 -3.74
N GLU A 109 -5.27 -8.31 -3.93
CA GLU A 109 -5.47 -9.74 -3.74
C GLU A 109 -4.62 -10.22 -2.56
N PHE A 110 -5.21 -11.08 -1.74
CA PHE A 110 -4.56 -11.76 -0.62
C PHE A 110 -4.59 -13.26 -0.90
N PRO A 111 -3.56 -13.81 -1.59
CA PRO A 111 -3.60 -15.18 -2.09
C PRO A 111 -3.78 -16.24 -0.99
N ASP A 112 -3.14 -16.03 0.17
CA ASP A 112 -3.19 -16.96 1.31
C ASP A 112 -4.57 -16.99 1.98
N GLU A 113 -5.36 -15.93 1.80
CA GLU A 113 -6.70 -15.78 2.38
C GLU A 113 -7.82 -16.06 1.36
N GLY A 114 -7.48 -16.18 0.08
CA GLY A 114 -8.46 -16.28 -1.00
C GLY A 114 -9.35 -15.04 -1.10
N ALA A 115 -8.86 -13.88 -0.64
CA ALA A 115 -9.62 -12.64 -0.57
C ALA A 115 -9.21 -11.64 -1.64
N THR A 116 -10.15 -10.79 -2.05
CA THR A 116 -9.91 -9.72 -3.01
C THR A 116 -10.71 -8.48 -2.66
N LEU A 117 -10.04 -7.33 -2.62
CA LEU A 117 -10.64 -6.01 -2.50
C LEU A 117 -10.52 -5.28 -3.84
N THR A 118 -11.59 -4.64 -4.30
CA THR A 118 -11.56 -3.83 -5.52
C THR A 118 -12.10 -2.43 -5.27
N VAL A 119 -11.23 -1.43 -5.43
CA VAL A 119 -11.62 -0.03 -5.53
C VAL A 119 -11.86 0.28 -6.99
N SER A 120 -13.13 0.20 -7.41
CA SER A 120 -13.49 0.23 -8.83
C SER A 120 -13.50 1.63 -9.46
N ARG A 121 -13.62 2.70 -8.66
CA ARG A 121 -13.70 4.06 -9.20
C ARG A 121 -13.33 5.14 -8.18
N ILE A 122 -12.07 5.55 -8.20
CA ILE A 122 -11.59 6.75 -7.50
C ILE A 122 -11.92 7.98 -8.35
N ARG A 123 -12.49 9.01 -7.72
CA ARG A 123 -12.89 10.27 -8.37
C ARG A 123 -12.55 11.44 -7.45
N ASN A 124 -12.71 12.66 -7.99
CA ASN A 124 -12.51 13.91 -7.24
C ASN A 124 -11.11 14.01 -6.60
N ILE A 125 -10.11 13.47 -7.30
CA ILE A 125 -8.72 13.56 -6.89
C ILE A 125 -8.29 15.03 -6.99
N ARG A 126 -7.67 15.53 -5.91
CA ARG A 126 -7.17 16.90 -5.80
C ARG A 126 -5.77 16.82 -5.22
N VAL A 127 -4.86 17.63 -5.73
CA VAL A 127 -3.49 17.71 -5.23
C VAL A 127 -3.24 19.07 -4.58
N ASN A 128 -2.24 19.12 -3.70
CA ASN A 128 -1.80 20.36 -3.04
C ASN A 128 -2.92 21.14 -2.36
N LEU A 129 -3.87 20.43 -1.74
CA LEU A 129 -4.88 21.06 -0.89
C LEU A 129 -4.19 21.60 0.35
N GLU A 130 -4.51 22.85 0.70
CA GLU A 130 -4.23 23.35 2.04
C GLU A 130 -5.09 22.54 3.02
N MET A 131 -4.42 21.79 3.89
CA MET A 131 -5.06 20.99 4.93
C MET A 131 -4.62 21.55 6.28
N GLU A 132 -5.55 21.63 7.22
CA GLU A 132 -5.25 22.07 8.58
C GLU A 132 -4.44 21.00 9.31
N ASP A 133 -3.37 21.38 10.01
CA ASP A 133 -2.49 20.44 10.72
C ASP A 133 -3.24 19.60 11.76
N ALA A 134 -4.30 20.17 12.35
CA ALA A 134 -5.18 19.50 13.31
C ALA A 134 -5.84 18.23 12.75
N LEU A 135 -5.97 18.08 11.42
CA LEU A 135 -6.47 16.86 10.79
C LEU A 135 -5.53 15.65 10.93
N PHE A 136 -4.28 15.90 11.34
CA PHE A 136 -3.24 14.89 11.52
C PHE A 136 -2.84 14.71 12.99
N GLU A 137 -3.47 15.45 13.91
CA GLU A 137 -3.29 15.26 15.35
C GLU A 137 -4.17 14.09 15.79
N LEU A 138 -3.53 13.02 16.28
CA LEU A 138 -4.24 11.86 16.82
C LEU A 138 -4.62 12.16 18.28
N GLU A 139 -5.91 12.15 18.59
CA GLU A 139 -6.34 12.11 19.99
C GLU A 139 -6.13 10.68 20.52
N PRO A 140 -5.46 10.51 21.67
CA PRO A 140 -5.40 9.20 22.29
C PRO A 140 -6.83 8.78 22.70
N PRO A 141 -7.20 7.50 22.55
CA PRO A 141 -8.50 7.04 22.99
C PRO A 141 -8.69 7.36 24.47
N GLU A 142 -9.89 7.83 24.83
CA GLU A 142 -10.25 8.00 26.24
C GLU A 142 -10.12 6.62 26.92
N ASP A 143 -9.23 6.53 27.92
CA ASP A 143 -9.16 5.33 28.75
C ASP A 143 -10.55 5.17 29.38
N ASP A 144 -11.28 4.11 29.00
CA ASP A 144 -12.45 3.63 29.72
C ASP A 144 -12.01 3.26 31.14
N ALA A 145 -12.02 4.27 32.01
CA ALA A 145 -11.81 4.12 33.42
C ALA A 145 -12.96 3.27 33.97
N SER A 146 -12.64 2.01 34.23
CA SER A 146 -13.10 1.19 35.35
C SER A 146 -14.57 1.38 35.74
N SER A 147 -15.39 0.37 35.49
CA SER A 147 -16.49 0.05 36.40
C SER A 147 -16.34 -1.40 36.85
N ASP A 148 -16.07 -1.52 38.15
CA ASP A 148 -15.97 -2.73 38.97
C ASP A 148 -17.16 -3.70 38.83
#